data_AF-A0AAV7KGK8-F1
#
_entry.id   AF-A0AAV7KGK8-F1
#
_cell.length_a   1.000
_cell.length_b   1.000
_cell.length_c   1.000
_cell.angle_alpha   90.00
_cell.angle_beta   90.00
_cell.angle_gamma   90.00
#
_symmetry.space_group_name_H-M   'P 1'
#
loop_
_entity.id
_entity.type
_entity.pdbx_description
1 polymer ?
#
loop_
_entity_poly.entity_id
_entity_poly.type
_entity_poly.pdbx_seq_one_letter_code
_entity_poly.pdbx_strand_id
1 'polypeptide(L)'
;MILILFKLQKTRVEIYESLQEHFPDLAPSQSTVERWHREFIHGNFVLEDAPRSGRPNISHNGENVNEMLDLITKDPHITYAQLEYETELLSGTINIILHKELCVRKLCIRWIPHSLNLQQKYPA
;
A
#
# COMPACT_ATOMS: atom_id res chain seq x y z
N MET A 1 -22.22 -1.09 16.66
CA MET A 1 -23.30 -0.84 17.63
C MET A 1 -23.93 0.55 17.48
N ILE A 2 -23.15 1.64 17.43
CA ILE A 2 -23.69 3.01 17.26
C ILE A 2 -24.64 3.11 16.04
N LEU A 3 -24.23 2.59 14.88
CA LEU A 3 -25.07 2.59 13.67
C LEU A 3 -26.40 1.85 13.87
N ILE A 4 -26.39 0.70 14.56
CA ILE A 4 -27.61 -0.08 14.81
C ILE A 4 -28.57 0.72 15.68
N LEU A 5 -28.09 1.28 16.79
CA LEU A 5 -28.90 2.09 17.69
C LEU A 5 -29.42 3.38 17.01
N PHE A 6 -28.61 3.99 16.14
CA PHE A 6 -29.05 5.10 15.29
C PHE A 6 -30.19 4.70 14.34
N LYS A 7 -30.11 3.53 13.70
CA LYS A 7 -31.19 3.00 12.83
C LYS A 7 -32.47 2.68 13.61
N LEU A 8 -32.35 2.37 14.91
CA LEU A 8 -33.47 2.24 15.84
C LEU A 8 -34.03 3.59 16.32
N GLN A 9 -33.61 4.71 15.71
CA GLN A 9 -34.04 6.07 16.04
C GLN A 9 -33.75 6.50 17.48
N LYS A 10 -32.72 5.91 18.10
CA LYS A 10 -32.23 6.35 19.41
C LYS A 10 -31.50 7.68 19.32
N THR A 11 -31.69 8.52 20.33
CA THR A 11 -30.97 9.78 20.46
C THR A 11 -29.50 9.54 20.84
N ARG A 12 -28.63 10.50 20.57
CA ARG A 12 -27.19 10.43 20.93
C ARG A 12 -26.94 10.11 22.42
N VAL A 13 -27.81 10.58 23.32
CA VAL A 13 -27.71 10.34 24.76
C VAL A 13 -28.08 8.90 25.10
N GLU A 14 -29.22 8.42 24.60
CA GLU A 14 -29.65 7.03 24.79
C GLU A 14 -28.64 6.04 24.21
N ILE A 15 -28.00 6.38 23.08
CA ILE A 15 -26.96 5.55 22.48
C ILE A 15 -25.76 5.44 23.41
N TYR A 16 -25.30 6.56 23.98
CA TYR A 16 -24.17 6.56 24.89
C TYR A 16 -24.47 5.79 26.18
N GLU A 17 -25.63 6.04 26.80
CA GLU A 17 -26.07 5.35 28.01
C GLU A 17 -26.22 3.84 27.77
N SER A 18 -26.85 3.44 26.67
CA SER A 18 -27.02 2.02 26.31
C SER A 18 -25.67 1.33 26.10
N LEU A 19 -24.71 1.98 25.43
CA LEU A 19 -23.37 1.45 25.24
C LEU A 19 -22.62 1.31 26.56
N GLN A 20 -22.74 2.28 27.45
CA GLN A 20 -22.06 2.26 28.74
C GLN A 20 -22.67 1.24 29.71
N GLU A 21 -23.99 1.04 29.67
CA GLU A 21 -24.70 0.03 30.46
C GLU A 21 -24.34 -1.40 30.03
N HIS A 22 -24.31 -1.66 28.72
CA HIS A 22 -24.14 -3.02 28.20
C HIS A 22 -22.67 -3.39 27.95
N PHE A 23 -21.79 -2.40 27.74
CA PHE A 23 -20.38 -2.61 27.38
C PHE A 23 -19.44 -1.61 28.07
N PRO A 24 -19.39 -1.54 29.41
CA PRO A 24 -18.67 -0.49 30.13
C PRO A 24 -17.17 -0.41 29.78
N ASP A 25 -16.49 -1.55 29.57
CA ASP A 25 -15.05 -1.59 29.27
C ASP A 25 -14.71 -1.30 27.80
N LEU A 26 -15.70 -1.42 26.90
CA LEU A 26 -15.54 -1.25 25.45
C LEU A 26 -16.31 -0.03 24.93
N ALA A 27 -17.02 0.69 25.81
CA ALA A 27 -17.85 1.81 25.44
C ALA A 27 -16.98 2.94 24.88
N PRO A 28 -17.28 3.43 23.68
CA PRO A 28 -16.59 4.58 23.13
C PRO A 28 -16.94 5.84 23.93
N SER A 29 -16.04 6.83 23.92
CA SER A 29 -16.31 8.12 24.56
C SER A 29 -17.58 8.78 24.02
N GLN A 30 -18.22 9.62 24.83
CA GLN A 30 -19.39 10.39 24.40
C GLN A 30 -19.10 11.21 23.13
N SER A 31 -17.90 11.81 23.03
CA SER A 31 -17.45 12.55 21.84
C SER A 31 -17.39 11.69 20.57
N THR A 32 -17.04 10.41 20.70
CA THR A 32 -17.00 9.46 19.59
C THR A 32 -18.42 9.11 19.12
N VAL A 33 -19.34 8.90 20.07
CA VAL A 33 -20.77 8.68 19.78
C VAL A 33 -21.37 9.87 19.05
N GLU A 34 -21.11 11.09 19.53
CA GLU A 34 -21.59 12.33 18.89
C GLU A 34 -21.05 12.52 17.48
N ARG A 35 -19.75 12.23 17.27
CA ARG A 35 -19.13 12.29 15.94
C ARG A 35 -19.83 11.33 14.97
N TRP A 36 -19.95 10.06 15.34
CA TRP A 36 -20.60 9.06 14.49
C TRP A 36 -22.09 9.36 14.26
N HIS A 37 -22.81 9.80 15.28
CA HIS A 37 -24.21 10.21 15.12
C HIS A 37 -24.35 11.36 14.12
N ARG A 38 -23.43 12.33 14.15
CA ARG A 38 -23.40 13.41 13.16
C ARG A 38 -23.13 12.89 11.75
N GLU A 39 -22.13 12.02 11.56
CA GLU A 39 -21.85 11.40 10.24
C GLU A 39 -23.09 10.67 9.69
N PHE A 40 -23.80 9.92 10.54
CA PHE A 40 -25.00 9.20 10.12
C PHE A 40 -26.17 10.11 9.75
N ILE A 41 -26.32 11.27 10.42
CA ILE A 41 -27.28 12.31 9.99
C ILE A 41 -26.91 12.85 8.59
N HIS A 42 -25.63 13.00 8.30
CA HIS A 42 -25.14 13.46 6.99
C HIS A 42 -25.16 12.36 5.91
N GLY A 43 -25.68 11.17 6.24
CA GLY A 43 -25.81 10.05 5.31
C GLY A 43 -24.52 9.24 5.09
N ASN A 44 -23.45 9.51 5.86
CA ASN A 44 -22.23 8.73 5.78
C ASN A 44 -22.32 7.48 6.66
N PHE A 45 -22.58 6.33 6.04
CA PHE A 45 -22.68 5.03 6.73
C PHE A 45 -21.43 4.15 6.57
N VAL A 46 -20.32 4.70 6.06
CA VAL A 46 -19.07 3.97 5.91
C VAL A 46 -18.47 3.75 7.31
N LEU A 47 -18.32 2.48 7.69
CA LEU A 47 -17.76 2.08 8.99
C LEU A 47 -16.25 1.90 8.95
N GLU A 48 -15.69 1.77 7.76
CA GLU A 48 -14.25 1.65 7.55
C GLU A 48 -13.57 3.00 7.78
N ASP A 49 -12.37 2.96 8.35
CA ASP A 49 -11.57 4.15 8.49
C ASP A 49 -11.19 4.67 7.10
N ALA A 50 -11.27 6.00 6.92
CA ALA A 50 -10.70 6.65 5.76
C ALA A 50 -9.19 6.31 5.66
N PRO A 51 -8.62 6.26 4.44
CA PRO A 51 -7.21 6.01 4.25
C PRO A 51 -6.39 6.95 5.13
N ARG A 52 -5.67 6.37 6.09
CA ARG A 52 -4.88 7.13 7.06
C ARG A 52 -3.66 7.69 6.34
N SER A 53 -3.40 8.98 6.51
CA SER A 53 -2.15 9.58 6.09
C SER A 53 -1.01 9.01 6.94
N GLY A 54 -0.26 8.06 6.37
CA GLY A 54 0.98 7.55 6.95
C GLY A 54 2.17 8.46 6.62
N ARG A 55 3.37 8.07 7.09
CA ARG A 55 4.62 8.66 6.60
C ARG A 55 4.64 8.51 5.07
N PRO A 56 4.88 9.59 4.29
CA PRO A 56 4.98 9.48 2.85
C PRO A 56 6.07 8.47 2.53
N ASN A 57 5.69 7.42 1.81
CA ASN A 57 6.63 6.42 1.35
C ASN A 57 7.47 7.12 0.28
N ILE A 58 8.76 7.31 0.53
CA ILE A 58 9.69 7.88 -0.47
C ILE A 58 9.66 7.05 -1.77
N SER A 59 9.22 5.79 -1.68
CA SER A 59 8.98 4.90 -2.81
C SER A 59 7.81 5.29 -3.73
N HIS A 60 6.91 6.19 -3.32
CA HIS A 60 5.77 6.63 -4.13
C HIS A 60 6.05 7.93 -4.92
N ASN A 61 7.32 8.33 -5.12
CA ASN A 61 7.61 9.31 -6.16
C ASN A 61 7.58 8.60 -7.52
N GLY A 62 6.61 8.94 -8.38
CA GLY A 62 6.44 8.31 -9.69
C GLY A 62 7.68 8.46 -10.60
N GLU A 63 8.46 9.52 -10.41
CA GLU A 63 9.72 9.75 -11.13
C GLU A 63 10.75 8.66 -10.80
N ASN A 64 10.97 8.37 -9.51
CA ASN A 64 11.91 7.34 -9.06
C ASN A 64 11.50 5.94 -9.54
N VAL A 65 10.20 5.66 -9.61
CA VAL A 65 9.68 4.39 -10.13
C VAL A 65 9.99 4.24 -11.62
N ASN A 66 9.78 5.30 -12.41
CA ASN A 66 10.08 5.31 -13.83
C ASN A 66 11.58 5.21 -14.11
N GLU A 67 12.40 5.94 -13.36
CA GLU A 67 13.86 5.86 -13.46
C GLU A 67 14.38 4.45 -13.19
N MET A 68 13.90 3.80 -12.12
CA MET A 68 14.25 2.40 -11.85
C MET A 68 13.79 1.45 -12.95
N LEU A 69 12.59 1.67 -13.51
CA LEU A 69 12.09 0.86 -14.62
C LEU A 69 12.98 1.00 -15.87
N ASP A 70 13.44 2.21 -16.18
CA ASP A 70 14.33 2.48 -17.30
C ASP A 70 15.69 1.80 -17.11
N LEU A 71 16.27 1.87 -15.90
CA LEU A 71 17.53 1.20 -15.57
C LEU A 71 17.44 -0.32 -15.75
N ILE A 72 16.36 -0.95 -15.25
CA ILE A 72 16.15 -2.39 -15.36
C ILE A 72 15.89 -2.82 -16.82
N THR A 73 15.16 -1.99 -17.57
CA THR A 73 14.87 -2.28 -18.99
C THR A 73 16.14 -2.16 -19.85
N LYS A 74 17.03 -1.23 -19.50
CA LYS A 74 18.33 -1.03 -20.16
C LYS A 74 19.31 -2.17 -19.84
N ASP A 75 19.42 -2.56 -18.58
CA ASP A 75 20.23 -3.70 -18.15
C ASP A 75 19.47 -4.60 -17.15
N PRO A 76 18.93 -5.75 -17.62
CA PRO A 76 18.25 -6.71 -16.77
C PRO A 76 19.15 -7.37 -15.69
N HIS A 77 20.47 -7.20 -15.75
CA HIS A 77 21.43 -7.76 -14.80
C HIS A 77 21.91 -6.76 -13.76
N ILE A 78 21.33 -5.55 -13.72
CA ILE A 78 21.74 -4.49 -12.79
C ILE A 78 21.67 -4.96 -11.34
N THR A 79 22.69 -4.60 -10.56
CA THR A 79 22.81 -4.98 -9.15
C THR A 79 22.17 -3.93 -8.24
N TYR A 80 21.84 -4.33 -7.00
CA TYR A 80 21.32 -3.41 -5.99
C TYR A 80 22.26 -2.23 -5.72
N ALA A 81 23.58 -2.47 -5.64
CA ALA A 81 24.56 -1.41 -5.39
C ALA A 81 24.62 -0.39 -6.54
N GLN A 82 24.44 -0.85 -7.79
CA GLN A 82 24.35 0.05 -8.95
C GLN A 82 23.05 0.85 -8.92
N LEU A 83 21.92 0.22 -8.59
CA LEU A 83 20.65 0.93 -8.43
C LEU A 83 20.73 2.00 -7.34
N GLU A 84 21.34 1.69 -6.19
CA GLU A 84 21.58 2.65 -5.10
C GLU A 84 22.45 3.82 -5.55
N TYR A 85 23.48 3.55 -6.34
CA TYR A 85 24.38 4.58 -6.86
C TYR A 85 23.71 5.49 -7.88
N GLU A 86 22.97 4.92 -8.84
CA GLU A 86 22.34 5.68 -9.93
C GLU A 86 21.14 6.49 -9.45
N THR A 87 20.32 5.94 -8.54
CA THR A 87 19.07 6.58 -8.07
C THR A 87 19.23 7.36 -6.78
N GLU A 88 20.39 7.25 -6.10
CA GLU A 88 20.66 7.78 -4.76
C GLU A 88 19.63 7.35 -3.69
N LEU A 89 18.89 6.26 -3.95
CA LEU A 89 17.88 5.74 -3.06
C LEU A 89 18.46 4.77 -2.04
N LEU A 90 17.85 4.74 -0.86
CA LEU A 90 18.15 3.74 0.14
C LEU A 90 17.68 2.34 -0.32
N SER A 91 18.44 1.31 0.04
CA SER A 91 18.15 -0.10 -0.25
C SER A 91 16.70 -0.52 0.05
N GLY A 92 16.15 -0.03 1.16
CA GLY A 92 14.77 -0.32 1.55
C GLY A 92 13.74 0.27 0.59
N THR A 93 13.99 1.47 0.07
CA THR A 93 13.13 2.13 -0.93
C THR A 93 13.20 1.37 -2.25
N ILE A 94 14.39 1.00 -2.69
CA ILE A 94 14.61 0.19 -3.90
C ILE A 94 13.88 -1.16 -3.79
N ASN A 95 13.96 -1.82 -2.63
CA ASN A 95 13.25 -3.08 -2.40
C ASN A 95 11.73 -2.93 -2.54
N ILE A 96 11.17 -1.85 -1.98
CA ILE A 96 9.75 -1.53 -2.12
C ILE A 96 9.39 -1.30 -3.58
N ILE A 97 10.15 -0.46 -4.30
CA ILE A 97 9.87 -0.15 -5.70
C ILE A 97 9.94 -1.41 -6.56
N LEU A 98 10.99 -2.23 -6.44
CA LEU A 98 11.15 -3.45 -7.23
C LEU A 98 10.01 -4.44 -7.01
N HIS A 99 9.62 -4.68 -5.75
CA HIS A 99 8.70 -5.78 -5.43
C HIS A 99 7.24 -5.37 -5.28
N LYS A 100 6.95 -4.14 -4.83
CA LYS A 100 5.57 -3.67 -4.62
C LYS A 100 5.05 -2.83 -5.78
N GLU A 101 5.88 -1.94 -6.33
CA GLU A 101 5.46 -1.04 -7.42
C GLU A 101 5.64 -1.71 -8.79
N LEU A 102 6.87 -2.13 -9.12
CA LEU A 102 7.21 -2.73 -10.42
C LEU A 102 6.91 -4.22 -10.51
N CYS A 103 6.70 -4.88 -9.36
CA CYS A 103 6.40 -6.32 -9.27
C CYS A 103 7.41 -7.22 -10.01
N VAL A 104 8.69 -6.81 -10.10
CA VAL A 104 9.73 -7.58 -10.77
C VAL A 104 10.28 -8.69 -9.87
N ARG A 105 10.79 -9.75 -10.51
CA ARG A 105 11.44 -10.87 -9.82
C ARG A 105 12.82 -11.13 -10.38
N LYS A 106 13.77 -11.40 -9.49
CA LYS A 106 15.10 -11.88 -9.88
C LYS A 106 14.99 -13.27 -10.48
N LEU A 107 15.44 -13.43 -11.71
CA LEU A 107 15.58 -14.71 -12.38
C LEU A 107 17.05 -15.03 -12.55
N CYS A 108 17.44 -16.28 -12.29
CA CYS A 108 18.78 -16.73 -12.63
C CYS A 108 18.82 -17.04 -14.13
N ILE A 109 19.84 -16.52 -14.82
CA ILE A 109 20.07 -16.85 -16.22
C ILE A 109 20.32 -18.35 -16.38
N ARG A 110 19.81 -18.91 -17.49
CA ARG A 110 20.06 -20.30 -17.84
C ARG A 110 21.50 -20.44 -18.33
N TRP A 111 22.18 -21.52 -17.94
CA TRP A 111 23.52 -21.80 -18.45
C TRP A 111 23.47 -22.07 -19.96
N ILE A 112 24.34 -21.39 -20.71
CA ILE A 112 24.45 -21.54 -22.16
C ILE A 112 25.80 -22.24 -22.43
N PRO A 113 25.79 -23.48 -22.96
CA PRO A 113 27.02 -24.25 -23.18
C PRO A 113 27.98 -23.64 -24.19
N HIS A 114 27.43 -22.98 -25.20
CA HIS A 114 28.21 -22.44 -26.31
C HIS A 114 27.54 -21.20 -26.88
N SER A 115 28.33 -20.16 -27.14
CA SER A 115 27.87 -18.97 -27.85
C SER A 115 28.00 -19.20 -29.35
N LEU A 116 26.88 -19.36 -30.03
CA LEU A 116 26.86 -19.63 -31.48
C LEU A 116 27.24 -18.37 -32.27
N ASN A 117 28.12 -18.55 -33.26
CA ASN A 117 28.40 -17.52 -34.27
C ASN A 117 27.30 -17.48 -35.35
N LEU A 118 27.32 -16.47 -36.23
CA LEU A 118 26.28 -16.26 -37.24
C LEU A 118 26.13 -17.44 -38.21
N GLN A 119 27.25 -18.07 -38.61
CA GLN A 119 27.25 -19.22 -39.51
C GLN A 119 26.61 -20.46 -38.86
N GLN A 120 26.85 -20.67 -37.56
CA GLN A 120 26.24 -21.76 -36.79
C GLN A 120 24.75 -21.54 -36.51
N LYS A 121 24.30 -20.27 -36.44
CA LYS A 121 22.87 -19.94 -36.26
C LYS A 121 22.05 -20.13 -37.53
N TYR A 122 22.65 -19.87 -38.69
CA TYR A 122 21.99 -19.93 -39.98
C TYR A 122 22.80 -20.78 -40.97
N PRO A 123 22.77 -22.12 -40.83
CA PRO A 123 23.41 -23.02 -41.79
C PRO A 123 22.70 -22.92 -43.15
N ALA A 124 23.50 -22.95 -44.22
CA ALA A 124 23.04 -22.90 -45.61
C ALA A 124 22.32 -24.17 -46.06
#